data_AF-A4BF40-F1
#
_entry.id   AF-A4BF40-F1
#
_cell.length_a   1.000
_cell.length_b   1.000
_cell.length_c   1.000
_cell.angle_alpha   90.00
_cell.angle_beta   90.00
_cell.angle_gamma   90.00
#
_symmetry.space_group_name_H-M   'P 1'
#
loop_
_entity.id
_entity.type
_entity.pdbx_description
1 polymer ?
#
loop_
_entity_poly.entity_id
_entity_poly.type
_entity_poly.pdbx_seq_one_letter_code
_entity_poly.pdbx_strand_id
1 'polypeptide(L)' 'GLYRGIRHRRNLPVRGQNTKNNARTRKGPKKPIKR' A
#
# COMPACT_ATOMS: atom_id res chain seq x y z
N GLY A 1 0.27 -11.74 -13.91
CA GLY A 1 0.99 -10.47 -13.63
C GLY A 1 1.78 -10.60 -12.35
N LEU A 2 3.09 -10.34 -12.39
CA LEU A 2 4.02 -10.54 -11.27
C LEU A 2 3.53 -9.82 -9.98
N TYR A 3 3.78 -10.39 -8.80
CA TYR A 3 3.40 -9.82 -7.49
C TYR A 3 3.76 -8.33 -7.36
N ARG A 4 4.96 -7.95 -7.83
CA ARG A 4 5.44 -6.57 -7.86
C ARG A 4 4.51 -5.64 -8.66
N GLY A 5 4.04 -6.06 -9.84
CA GLY A 5 3.17 -5.26 -10.69
C GLY A 5 1.82 -4.96 -10.05
N ILE A 6 1.21 -5.94 -9.37
CA ILE A 6 -0.04 -5.75 -8.63
C ILE A 6 0.15 -4.72 -7.49
N ARG A 7 1.28 -4.81 -6.77
CA ARG A 7 1.60 -3.91 -5.66
C ARG A 7 1.87 -2.47 -6.16
N HIS A 8 2.53 -2.31 -7.30
CA HIS A 8 2.69 -1.01 -7.96
C HIS A 8 1.35 -0.36 -8.29
N ARG A 9 0.44 -1.09 -8.95
CA ARG A 9 -0.91 -0.59 -9.31
C ARG A 9 -1.76 -0.22 -8.09
N ARG A 10 -1.57 -0.92 -6.97
CA ARG A 10 -2.33 -0.69 -5.72
C ARG A 10 -1.65 0.30 -4.76
N ASN A 11 -0.59 0.99 -5.17
CA ASN A 11 0.16 1.91 -4.29
C ASN A 11 0.65 1.26 -2.99
N LEU A 12 1.10 0.00 -3.08
CA LEU A 12 1.67 -0.75 -1.95
C LEU A 12 3.20 -0.92 -2.10
N PRO A 13 3.92 -1.09 -0.98
CA PRO A 13 5.34 -1.43 -0.99
C PRO A 13 5.62 -2.77 -1.69
N VAL A 14 6.71 -2.83 -2.46
CA VAL A 14 6.99 -3.95 -3.37
C VAL A 14 8.08 -4.91 -2.86
N ARG A 15 8.83 -4.55 -1.81
CA ARG A 15 9.97 -5.32 -1.29
C ARG A 15 9.63 -6.08 -0.01
N GLY A 16 8.40 -6.60 0.09
CA GLY A 16 7.97 -7.40 1.24
C GLY A 16 7.73 -6.63 2.55
N GLN A 17 7.67 -5.30 2.53
CA GLN A 17 7.40 -4.53 3.75
C GLN A 17 5.98 -4.77 4.29
N ASN A 18 5.86 -4.74 5.62
CA ASN A 18 4.59 -4.87 6.34
C ASN A 18 3.63 -3.70 6.04
N THR A 19 2.37 -4.03 5.73
CA THR A 19 1.33 -3.06 5.33
C THR A 19 0.13 -3.01 6.25
N LYS A 20 0.11 -3.70 7.41
CA LYS A 20 -1.05 -3.68 8.31
C LYS A 20 -1.22 -2.29 8.96
N ASN A 21 -0.16 -1.78 9.55
CA ASN A 21 -0.22 -0.54 10.35
C ASN A 21 0.40 0.65 9.59
N ASN A 22 1.54 0.43 8.91
CA ASN A 22 2.36 1.48 8.28
C ASN A 22 2.26 1.48 6.74
N ALA A 23 3.28 2.06 6.10
CA ALA A 23 3.43 2.28 4.65
C ALA A 23 2.71 3.52 4.08
N ARG A 24 2.61 4.61 4.86
CA ARG A 24 1.96 5.86 4.41
C ARG A 24 2.67 6.53 3.24
N THR A 25 4.00 6.43 3.14
CA THR A 25 4.75 6.98 2.00
C THR A 25 4.24 6.46 0.65
N ARG A 26 3.84 5.17 0.57
CA ARG A 26 3.26 4.61 -0.66
C ARG A 26 1.73 4.70 -0.69
N LYS A 27 1.04 4.50 0.44
CA LYS A 27 -0.43 4.53 0.53
C LYS A 27 -1.05 5.94 0.51
N GLY A 28 -0.23 6.98 0.67
CA GLY A 28 -0.68 8.37 0.82
C GLY A 28 -1.21 8.70 2.23
N PRO A 29 -1.94 9.82 2.39
CA PRO A 29 -2.55 10.24 3.65
C PRO A 29 -3.68 9.31 4.13
N LYS A 30 -3.88 9.19 5.46
CA LYS A 30 -4.89 8.29 6.04
C LYS A 30 -6.28 8.73 5.57
N LYS A 31 -7.00 7.84 4.90
CA LYS A 31 -8.40 8.02 4.54
C LYS A 31 -9.24 7.54 5.73
N PRO A 32 -9.88 8.44 6.51
CA PRO A 32 -10.81 8.02 7.55
C PRO A 32 -12.00 7.33 6.90
N ILE A 33 -12.48 6.24 7.51
CA ILE A 33 -13.72 5.59 7.09
C ILE A 33 -14.84 6.50 7.59
N LYS A 34 -15.57 7.14 6.66
CA LYS A 34 -16.81 7.84 7.01
C LYS A 34 -17.86 6.78 7.36
N ARG A 35 -18.53 6.94 8.49
CA ARG A 35 -19.68 6.10 8.87
C ARG A 35 -20.88 6.48 8.01
#